data_AF-A0A3M7CQI4-F1
#
_entry.id   AF-A0A3M7CQI4-F1
#
_cell.length_a   1.000
_cell.length_b   1.000
_cell.length_c   1.000
_cell.angle_alpha   90.00
_cell.angle_beta   90.00
_cell.angle_gamma   90.00
#
_symmetry.space_group_name_H-M   'P 1'
#
loop_
_entity.id
_entity.type
_entity.pdbx_description
1 polymer ?
#
loop_
_entity_poly.entity_id
_entity_poly.type
_entity_poly.pdbx_seq_one_letter_code
_entity_poly.pdbx_strand_id
1 'polypeptide(L)'
;MGVPFEALIPYAICLGMFGVSGAALSKIRHMQNGGKRGRHSVDQWDRQMMDRDRRLTGFLRGQTDSVKAPAGFELSNPWRVSITILAERERTEKNERYTDYCDF
;
A
#
# COMPACT_ATOMS: atom_id res chain seq x y z
N MET A 1 -26.44 -33.96 33.63
CA MET A 1 -25.94 -34.56 32.37
C MET A 1 -24.67 -33.83 31.99
N GLY A 2 -23.54 -34.54 31.79
CA GLY A 2 -22.25 -33.92 31.48
C GLY A 2 -22.20 -33.32 30.07
N VAL A 3 -21.29 -32.35 29.85
CA VAL A 3 -21.10 -31.71 28.53
C VAL A 3 -20.59 -32.75 27.51
N PRO A 4 -21.21 -32.85 26.32
CA PRO A 4 -20.78 -33.80 25.29
C PRO A 4 -19.51 -33.30 24.60
N PHE A 5 -18.34 -33.64 25.14
CA PHE A 5 -17.04 -33.20 24.63
C PHE A 5 -16.77 -33.61 23.18
N GLU A 6 -17.29 -34.77 22.75
CA GLU A 6 -17.17 -35.27 21.37
C GLU A 6 -17.78 -34.30 20.35
N ALA A 7 -18.88 -33.64 20.69
CA ALA A 7 -19.51 -32.62 19.86
C ALA A 7 -18.71 -31.31 19.82
N LEU A 8 -17.81 -31.07 20.78
CA LEU A 8 -16.99 -29.85 20.87
C LEU A 8 -15.65 -29.98 20.14
N ILE A 9 -15.18 -31.20 19.87
CA ILE A 9 -13.90 -31.45 19.18
C ILE A 9 -13.83 -30.72 17.82
N PRO A 10 -14.86 -30.79 16.93
CA PRO A 10 -14.80 -30.10 15.65
C PRO A 10 -14.70 -28.57 15.82
N TYR A 11 -15.44 -28.01 16.77
CA TYR A 11 -15.40 -26.57 17.07
C TYR A 11 -14.06 -26.14 17.66
N ALA A 12 -13.45 -26.96 18.51
CA ALA A 12 -12.13 -26.72 19.07
C ALA A 12 -11.04 -26.71 17.98
N ILE A 13 -11.13 -27.63 17.01
CA ILE A 13 -10.20 -27.66 15.86
C ILE A 13 -10.38 -26.39 15.02
N CYS A 14 -11.62 -26.01 14.69
CA CYS A 14 -11.89 -24.77 13.96
C CYS A 14 -11.32 -23.54 14.69
N LEU A 15 -11.61 -23.40 15.99
CA LEU A 15 -11.09 -22.30 16.80
C LEU A 15 -9.56 -22.30 16.86
N GLY A 16 -8.93 -23.46 16.99
CA GLY A 16 -7.48 -23.61 16.96
C GLY A 16 -6.88 -23.13 15.64
N MET A 17 -7.42 -23.59 14.51
CA MET A 17 -6.94 -23.20 13.18
C MET A 17 -7.11 -21.70 12.90
N PHE A 18 -8.28 -21.13 13.24
CA PHE A 18 -8.52 -19.70 13.08
C PHE A 18 -7.67 -18.86 14.03
N GLY A 19 -7.49 -19.32 15.27
CA GLY A 19 -6.65 -18.67 16.27
C GLY A 19 -5.17 -18.63 15.85
N VAL A 20 -4.63 -19.78 15.42
CA VAL A 20 -3.25 -19.88 14.93
C VAL A 20 -3.05 -19.01 13.68
N SER A 21 -3.97 -19.07 12.71
CA SER A 21 -3.87 -18.28 11.48
C SER A 21 -3.93 -16.77 11.77
N GLY A 22 -4.84 -16.34 12.65
CA GLY A 22 -4.97 -14.94 13.04
C GLY A 22 -3.74 -14.41 13.77
N ALA A 23 -3.21 -15.18 14.73
CA ALA A 23 -2.00 -14.83 15.46
C ALA A 23 -0.77 -14.78 14.53
N ALA A 24 -0.62 -15.75 13.63
CA ALA A 24 0.46 -15.82 12.66
C ALA A 24 0.45 -14.60 11.72
N LEU A 25 -0.70 -14.29 11.12
CA LEU A 25 -0.85 -13.12 10.23
C LEU A 25 -0.58 -11.80 10.96
N SER A 26 -1.07 -11.68 12.20
CA SER A 26 -0.83 -10.50 13.03
C SER A 26 0.68 -10.29 13.29
N LYS A 27 1.39 -11.37 13.66
CA LYS A 27 2.84 -11.32 13.91
C LYS A 27 3.62 -10.97 12.63
N ILE A 28 3.30 -11.59 11.50
CA ILE A 28 3.96 -11.30 10.23
C ILE A 28 3.78 -9.83 9.85
N ARG A 29 2.55 -9.31 9.94
CA ARG A 29 2.26 -7.91 9.62
C ARG A 29 2.97 -6.95 10.58
N HIS A 30 3.12 -7.32 11.84
CA HIS A 30 3.89 -6.53 12.81
C HIS A 30 5.39 -6.48 12.44
N MET A 31 5.96 -7.62 12.03
CA MET A 31 7.36 -7.67 11.57
C MET A 31 7.58 -6.87 10.27
N GLN A 32 6.69 -7.00 9.29
CA GLN A 32 6.74 -6.24 8.03
C GLN A 32 6.66 -4.72 8.24
N ASN A 33 5.96 -4.28 9.28
CA ASN A 33 5.83 -2.87 9.62
C ASN A 33 7.00 -2.34 10.50
N GLY A 34 8.08 -3.11 10.66
CA GLY A 34 9.22 -2.72 11.49
C GLY A 34 8.89 -2.66 12.98
N GLY A 35 8.01 -3.54 13.46
CA GLY A 35 7.57 -3.57 14.86
C GLY A 35 6.54 -2.50 15.23
N LYS A 36 5.96 -1.81 14.24
CA LYS A 36 4.88 -0.85 14.46
C LYS A 36 3.52 -1.49 14.13
N ARG A 37 2.45 -0.98 14.75
CA ARG A 37 1.07 -1.36 14.40
C ARG A 37 0.74 -0.87 12.99
N GLY A 38 -0.07 -1.63 12.26
CA GLY A 38 -0.57 -1.20 10.95
C GLY A 38 -1.54 -0.02 11.10
N ARG A 39 -1.44 0.98 10.22
CA ARG A 39 -2.42 2.07 10.15
C ARG A 39 -3.68 1.57 9.44
N HIS A 40 -4.84 1.96 9.95
CA HIS A 40 -6.14 1.77 9.32
C HIS A 40 -6.69 3.14 8.90
N SER A 41 -7.67 3.15 7.99
CA SER A 41 -8.36 4.38 7.55
C SER A 41 -7.42 5.45 6.94
N VAL A 42 -6.45 5.01 6.11
CA VAL A 42 -5.44 5.88 5.50
C VAL A 42 -6.06 6.73 4.39
N ASP A 43 -6.10 8.05 4.61
CA ASP A 43 -6.64 9.03 3.67
C ASP A 43 -5.64 9.42 2.55
N GLN A 44 -6.02 10.39 1.70
CA GLN A 44 -5.15 10.85 0.61
C GLN A 44 -3.88 11.52 1.15
N TRP A 45 -4.00 12.30 2.24
CA TRP A 45 -2.90 13.03 2.85
C TRP A 45 -1.88 12.07 3.47
N ASP A 46 -2.35 11.11 4.24
CA ASP A 46 -1.55 10.07 4.88
C ASP A 46 -0.76 9.27 3.85
N ARG A 47 -1.35 8.95 2.69
CA ARG A 47 -0.63 8.27 1.61
C ARG A 47 0.54 9.11 1.09
N GLN A 48 0.35 10.42 0.91
CA GLN A 48 1.41 11.32 0.48
C GLN A 48 2.51 11.45 1.55
N MET A 49 2.13 11.53 2.83
CA MET A 49 3.08 11.59 3.93
C MET A 49 3.86 10.27 4.08
N MET A 50 3.23 9.12 3.89
CA MET A 50 3.91 7.83 3.91
C MET A 50 4.92 7.69 2.75
N ASP A 51 4.57 8.16 1.56
CA ASP A 51 5.50 8.20 0.41
C ASP A 51 6.66 9.19 0.67
N ARG A 52 6.42 10.30 1.37
CA ARG A 52 7.47 11.23 1.84
C ARG A 52 8.39 10.56 2.87
N ASP A 53 7.85 9.92 3.89
CA ASP A 53 8.63 9.30 4.96
C ASP A 53 9.47 8.13 4.44
N ARG A 54 8.94 7.36 3.48
CA ARG A 54 9.70 6.34 2.75
C ARG A 54 10.88 6.94 1.99
N ARG A 55 10.74 8.12 1.38
CA ARG A 55 11.85 8.81 0.69
C ARG A 55 12.89 9.33 1.67
N LEU A 56 12.47 9.78 2.85
CA LEU A 56 13.39 10.29 3.88
C LEU A 56 14.16 9.19 4.60
N THR A 57 13.56 8.01 4.79
CA THR A 57 14.13 6.96 5.64
C THR A 57 14.52 5.69 4.90
N GLY A 58 14.11 5.55 3.64
CA GLY A 58 14.29 4.32 2.86
C GLY A 58 13.37 3.17 3.28
N PHE A 59 12.62 3.30 4.38
CA PHE A 59 11.76 2.26 4.93
C PHE A 59 10.29 2.67 4.89
N LEU A 60 9.39 1.74 4.55
CA LEU A 60 7.95 2.02 4.35
C LEU A 60 7.25 2.62 5.59
N ARG A 61 7.80 2.40 6.78
CA ARG A 61 7.27 2.89 8.08
C ARG A 61 8.34 3.55 8.95
N GLY A 62 9.45 3.95 8.33
CA GLY A 62 10.55 4.63 9.02
C GLY A 62 10.10 6.02 9.45
N GLN A 63 10.51 6.43 10.64
CA GLN A 63 10.35 7.81 11.11
C GLN A 63 11.74 8.32 11.45
N THR A 64 12.01 9.56 11.09
CA THR A 64 13.26 10.25 11.41
C THR A 64 12.93 11.60 12.03
N ASP A 65 13.68 11.96 13.06
CA ASP A 65 13.63 13.24 13.78
C ASP A 65 14.79 14.18 13.39
N SER A 66 15.62 13.77 12.42
CA SER A 66 16.74 14.55 11.90
C SER A 66 16.29 15.93 11.37
N VAL A 67 16.91 17.00 11.88
CA VAL A 67 16.62 18.39 11.46
C VAL A 67 16.97 18.65 9.99
N LYS A 68 18.07 18.05 9.51
CA LYS A 68 18.50 18.14 8.10
C LYS A 68 18.10 16.88 7.36
N ALA A 69 17.50 17.05 6.17
CA ALA A 69 17.16 15.94 5.29
C ALA A 69 18.43 15.24 4.76
N PRO A 70 18.36 13.94 4.44
CA PRO A 70 19.49 13.22 3.85
C PRO A 70 19.85 13.78 2.46
N ALA A 71 21.13 13.73 2.13
CA ALA A 71 21.63 14.15 0.82
C ALA A 71 20.95 13.32 -0.29
N GLY A 72 20.49 14.00 -1.36
CA GLY A 72 19.77 13.36 -2.47
C GLY A 72 18.24 13.33 -2.31
N PHE A 73 17.68 13.68 -1.15
CA PHE A 73 16.23 13.85 -1.01
C PHE A 73 15.67 14.90 -1.98
N GLU A 74 16.44 15.95 -2.25
CA GLU A 74 16.12 17.05 -3.18
C GLU A 74 15.82 16.57 -4.60
N LEU A 75 16.50 15.52 -5.06
CA LEU A 75 16.37 14.97 -6.41
C LEU A 75 15.38 13.80 -6.47
N SER A 76 14.91 13.32 -5.32
CA SER A 76 14.11 12.10 -5.20
C SER A 76 12.61 12.33 -5.39
N ASN A 77 12.18 13.37 -6.12
CA ASN A 77 10.77 13.69 -6.29
C ASN A 77 10.16 12.99 -7.53
N PRO A 78 9.43 11.87 -7.38
CA PRO A 78 8.77 11.22 -8.49
C PRO A 78 7.46 11.94 -8.83
N TRP A 79 7.33 12.37 -10.09
CA TRP A 79 6.04 12.71 -10.65
C TRP A 79 5.39 11.46 -11.23
N ARG A 80 4.19 11.12 -10.75
CA ARG A 80 3.43 9.98 -11.27
C ARG A 80 2.80 10.38 -12.59
N VAL A 81 3.13 9.64 -13.66
CA VAL A 81 2.49 9.79 -14.96
C VAL A 81 1.41 8.71 -15.08
N SER A 82 0.16 9.10 -15.30
CA SER A 82 -0.92 8.13 -15.51
C SER A 82 -0.97 7.69 -16.97
N ILE A 83 -0.98 6.38 -17.19
CA ILE A 83 -1.06 5.79 -18.54
C ILE A 83 -2.35 6.20 -19.23
N THR A 84 -3.45 6.39 -18.49
CA THR A 84 -4.73 6.85 -19.05
C THR A 84 -4.61 8.22 -19.72
N ILE A 85 -3.93 9.18 -19.08
CA ILE A 85 -3.73 10.52 -19.67
C ILE A 85 -2.79 10.44 -20.88
N LEU A 86 -1.77 9.58 -20.83
CA LEU A 86 -0.90 9.36 -21.99
C LEU A 86 -1.67 8.75 -23.16
N ALA A 87 -2.52 7.76 -22.89
CA ALA A 87 -3.34 7.12 -23.91
C ALA A 87 -4.40 8.07 -24.46
N GLU A 88 -4.97 8.95 -23.63
CA GLU A 88 -5.88 10.01 -24.07
C GLU A 88 -5.15 11.06 -24.91
N ARG A 89 -3.95 11.49 -24.50
CA ARG A 89 -3.11 12.42 -25.25
C ARG A 89 -2.70 11.84 -26.61
N GLU A 90 -2.27 10.58 -26.64
CA GLU A 90 -1.96 9.87 -27.89
C GLU A 90 -3.20 9.73 -28.79
N ARG A 91 -4.38 9.55 -28.20
CA ARG A 91 -5.64 9.45 -28.95
C ARG A 91 -6.05 10.82 -29.53
N THR A 92 -5.91 11.91 -28.78
CA THR A 92 -6.16 13.27 -29.29
C THR A 92 -5.16 13.65 -30.38
N GLU A 93 -3.87 13.37 -30.20
CA GLU A 93 -2.82 13.65 -31.20
C GLU A 93 -3.04 12.84 -32.50
N LYS A 94 -3.52 11.59 -32.41
CA LYS A 94 -3.91 10.82 -33.60
C LYS A 94 -5.17 11.37 -34.28
N ASN A 95 -6.12 11.89 -33.52
CA ASN A 95 -7.38 12.44 -34.05
C ASN A 95 -7.14 13.76 -34.79
N GLU A 96 -6.34 14.67 -34.21
CA GLU A 96 -5.94 15.93 -34.88
C GLU A 96 -5.16 15.67 -36.17
N ARG A 97 -4.25 14.68 -36.16
CA ARG A 97 -3.54 14.30 -37.37
C ARG A 97 -4.49 13.75 -38.44
N TYR A 98 -5.54 13.04 -38.05
CA TYR A 98 -6.54 12.51 -38.99
C TYR A 98 -7.40 13.63 -39.60
N THR A 99 -7.80 14.63 -38.82
CA THR A 99 -8.55 15.80 -39.34
C THR A 99 -7.73 16.59 -40.34
N ASP A 100 -6.41 16.77 -40.10
CA ASP A 100 -5.52 17.46 -41.05
C ASP A 100 -5.39 16.72 -42.40
N TYR A 101 -5.60 15.40 -42.46
CA TYR A 101 -5.63 14.63 -43.71
C TYR A 101 -6.98 14.69 -44.44
N CYS A 102 -8.07 15.02 -43.75
CA CYS A 102 -9.41 15.09 -44.32
C CYS A 102 -9.76 16.48 -44.88
N ASP A 103 -8.98 17.50 -44.55
CA ASP A 103 -9.19 18.90 -44.96
C ASP A 103 -8.41 19.30 -46.24
N PHE A 104 -7.94 18.32 -47.04
CA PHE A 104 -7.26 18.50 -48.34
C PHE A 104 -8.02 17.86 -49.51
#